data_AF-A0A7N9CMZ9-F1
#
_entry.id   AF-A0A7N9CMZ9-F1
#
_cell.length_a   1.000
_cell.length_b   1.000
_cell.length_c   1.000
_cell.angle_alpha   90.00
_cell.angle_beta   90.00
_cell.angle_gamma   90.00
#
_symmetry.space_group_name_H-M   'P 1'
#
loop_
_entity.id
_entity.type
_entity.pdbx_description
1 polymer ?
#
loop_
_entity_poly.entity_id
_entity_poly.type
_entity_poly.pdbx_seq_one_letter_code
_entity_poly.pdbx_strand_id
1 'polypeptide(L)'
;TSLQGLFGVTQASQPGGLFGTATNTSTGTAFGTGTLQADCFIQDERLRIFALLAGKPVWQLSEKKQINVCSQLDWKRSLAIHLWYLLPPTASISRALSMYEEAFQNTSDSDRYACSPLPSYLEGSGCVIAEEQNSQAQLRDVCFHLLKLYSDRHYDLNQLLEPRSITADPLDYRLSWHLWEVLRALNYTHLSAQCEGVLQASYAGQLESEGLWEWAIFVLLHIDNSCVREKAVRELLTRHCQLLETPESWAKETFLTQKLCVPAEWIHEAKAVRAHMESDKHLEALCLFKAGHWNRCHKLIIRHLASDAIINENYDYLKGFLEDLAPPERSSLIQDWETSGLVYLDYIRVIEMLHHIQQVDCSGYDLEQLHIKVTSLCSRIEQIQCYNAKDRLAQSVLGLQTLQRAALPLPPREDTARRCHL
;
A
#
# COMPACT_ATOMS: atom_id res chain seq x y z
N THR A 1 47.31 67.63 19.71
CA THR A 1 47.95 66.33 20.01
C THR A 1 46.87 65.32 20.26
N SER A 2 46.96 64.21 19.55
CA SER A 2 45.89 63.33 19.10
C SER A 2 45.36 62.36 20.17
N LEU A 3 44.02 62.27 20.27
CA LEU A 3 43.26 61.19 20.89
C LEU A 3 43.47 59.87 20.12
N GLN A 4 44.58 59.19 20.39
CA GLN A 4 44.74 57.76 20.11
C GLN A 4 44.16 56.98 21.29
N GLY A 5 43.06 56.28 21.10
CA GLY A 5 42.56 55.37 22.13
C GLY A 5 41.18 54.74 21.97
N LEU A 6 40.50 54.84 20.81
CA LEU A 6 39.10 54.38 20.73
C LEU A 6 38.72 53.55 19.50
N PHE A 7 39.64 53.23 18.60
CA PHE A 7 39.36 52.32 17.49
C PHE A 7 40.51 51.32 17.33
N GLY A 8 40.50 50.30 18.18
CA GLY A 8 41.19 49.05 17.92
C GLY A 8 40.41 48.26 16.88
N VAL A 9 40.89 48.28 15.66
CA VAL A 9 40.43 47.46 14.52
C VAL A 9 40.32 46.01 14.95
N THR A 10 39.10 45.49 15.06
CA THR A 10 38.77 44.08 14.82
C THR A 10 37.37 44.04 14.24
N GLN A 11 37.31 43.90 12.91
CA GLN A 11 36.14 43.35 12.24
C GLN A 11 35.81 41.98 12.85
N ALA A 12 34.54 41.60 12.75
CA ALA A 12 33.97 40.31 13.11
C ALA A 12 34.84 39.14 12.64
N SER A 13 35.77 38.74 13.49
CA SER A 13 36.57 37.54 13.40
C SER A 13 36.50 37.00 14.81
N GLN A 14 35.57 36.06 15.04
CA GLN A 14 35.64 34.94 16.01
C GLN A 14 34.37 34.09 15.82
N PRO A 15 34.37 33.12 14.88
CA PRO A 15 33.35 32.09 14.84
C PRO A 15 33.74 30.95 15.80
N GLY A 16 32.80 30.53 16.64
CA GLY A 16 32.73 29.12 17.07
C GLY A 16 33.16 28.76 18.50
N GLY A 17 33.58 29.69 19.34
CA GLY A 17 33.82 29.40 20.76
C GLY A 17 33.81 30.67 21.61
N LEU A 18 33.54 30.54 22.91
CA LEU A 18 33.59 31.62 23.93
C LEU A 18 32.37 32.57 24.07
N PHE A 19 31.22 32.07 24.52
CA PHE A 19 30.34 32.89 25.37
C PHE A 19 30.09 32.18 26.70
N GLY A 20 31.03 32.41 27.63
CA GLY A 20 30.75 32.27 29.06
C GLY A 20 29.99 33.49 29.56
N THR A 21 29.29 33.36 30.67
CA THR A 21 28.47 34.39 31.31
C THR A 21 29.14 35.78 31.45
N ALA A 22 30.48 35.83 31.49
CA ALA A 22 31.28 37.05 31.68
C ALA A 22 31.15 38.09 30.54
N THR A 23 31.11 37.68 29.27
CA THR A 23 31.01 38.62 28.13
C THR A 23 29.61 39.25 28.03
N ASN A 24 28.56 38.46 28.26
CA ASN A 24 27.17 38.93 28.30
C ASN A 24 26.95 39.99 29.39
N THR A 25 27.59 39.80 30.56
CA THR A 25 27.59 40.84 31.61
C THR A 25 28.33 42.08 31.16
N SER A 26 29.53 41.96 30.57
CA SER A 26 30.38 43.11 30.23
C SER A 26 29.76 44.05 29.19
N THR A 27 29.15 43.52 28.12
CA THR A 27 28.44 44.30 27.09
C THR A 27 27.14 44.87 27.63
N GLY A 28 26.42 44.08 28.43
CA GLY A 28 25.22 44.52 29.14
C GLY A 28 25.46 45.63 30.14
N THR A 29 26.63 45.69 30.79
CA THR A 29 27.04 46.80 31.69
C THR A 29 27.70 47.97 30.95
N ALA A 30 28.46 47.74 29.87
CA ALA A 30 29.14 48.80 29.14
C ALA A 30 28.15 49.78 28.46
N PHE A 31 26.97 49.28 28.07
CA PHE A 31 25.84 50.08 27.59
C PHE A 31 24.69 50.17 28.61
N GLY A 32 24.79 49.49 29.75
CA GLY A 32 23.74 49.37 30.77
C GLY A 32 23.47 50.63 31.58
N THR A 33 24.21 51.71 31.35
CA THR A 33 23.89 53.03 31.87
C THR A 33 23.62 53.95 30.69
N GLY A 34 22.36 54.02 30.27
CA GLY A 34 21.82 55.04 29.36
C GLY A 34 21.85 56.45 29.98
N THR A 35 22.97 56.82 30.59
CA THR A 35 23.21 58.15 31.17
C THR A 35 23.65 59.15 30.10
N LEU A 36 24.03 58.68 28.92
CA LEU A 36 24.34 59.48 27.75
C LEU A 36 23.48 58.93 26.61
N GLN A 37 22.62 59.73 25.99
CA GLN A 37 21.73 59.35 24.86
C GLN A 37 22.49 58.92 23.58
N ALA A 38 23.66 58.31 23.72
CA ALA A 38 24.56 57.87 22.65
C ALA A 38 23.90 56.83 21.73
N ASP A 39 22.92 56.08 22.23
CA ASP A 39 22.16 55.09 21.46
C ASP A 39 21.49 55.69 20.21
N CYS A 40 21.09 56.97 20.28
CA CYS A 40 20.40 57.68 19.19
C CYS A 40 21.31 57.92 17.97
N PHE A 41 22.63 57.82 18.14
CA PHE A 41 23.63 58.08 17.09
C PHE A 41 24.23 56.79 16.51
N ILE A 42 23.86 55.62 17.05
CA ILE A 42 24.36 54.32 16.60
C ILE A 42 23.37 53.74 15.59
N GLN A 43 23.88 53.17 14.50
CA GLN A 43 23.06 52.45 13.52
C GLN A 43 22.32 51.27 14.15
N ASP A 44 21.04 51.10 13.81
CA ASP A 44 20.16 50.06 14.35
C ASP A 44 20.72 48.63 14.18
N GLU A 45 21.40 48.36 13.06
CA GLU A 45 22.06 47.07 12.81
C GLU A 45 23.19 46.78 13.81
N ARG A 46 23.97 47.80 14.20
CA ARG A 46 25.05 47.64 15.19
C ARG A 46 24.48 47.42 16.59
N LEU A 47 23.39 48.11 16.92
CA LEU A 47 22.67 47.92 18.18
C LEU A 47 22.07 46.50 18.28
N ARG A 48 21.57 45.92 17.18
CA ARG A 48 21.14 44.50 17.13
C ARG A 48 22.29 43.54 17.41
N ILE A 49 23.47 43.78 16.85
CA ILE A 49 24.66 42.95 17.09
C ILE A 49 25.08 43.05 18.57
N PHE A 50 25.06 44.25 19.16
CA PHE A 50 25.36 44.42 20.57
C PHE A 50 24.32 43.74 21.48
N ALA A 51 23.03 43.81 21.14
CA ALA A 51 21.97 43.09 21.85
C ALA A 51 22.19 41.56 21.81
N LEU A 52 22.57 41.03 20.63
CA LEU A 52 22.89 39.62 20.44
C LEU A 52 24.08 39.19 21.32
N LEU A 53 25.15 39.98 21.34
CA LEU A 53 26.34 39.74 22.18
C LEU A 53 26.05 39.87 23.68
N ALA A 54 25.02 40.61 24.07
CA ALA A 54 24.57 40.71 25.45
C ALA A 54 23.66 39.54 25.87
N GLY A 55 23.28 38.66 24.93
CA GLY A 55 22.33 37.58 25.18
C GLY A 55 20.93 38.09 25.54
N LYS A 56 20.52 39.27 25.01
CA LYS A 56 19.18 39.83 25.23
C LYS A 56 18.41 39.87 23.90
N PRO A 57 17.23 39.22 23.81
CA PRO A 57 16.49 39.11 22.55
C PRO A 57 15.79 40.43 22.17
N VAL A 58 15.30 41.15 23.19
CA VAL A 58 14.70 42.48 23.07
C VAL A 58 15.49 43.43 23.96
N TRP A 59 16.00 44.51 23.38
CA TRP A 59 16.69 45.56 24.12
C TRP A 59 15.83 46.82 24.14
N GLN A 60 15.43 47.25 25.34
CA GLN A 60 14.75 48.51 25.58
C GLN A 60 15.78 49.64 25.70
N LEU A 61 15.71 50.63 24.80
CA LEU A 61 16.58 51.81 24.80
C LEU A 61 15.95 53.00 25.53
N SER A 62 16.78 54.01 25.79
CA SER A 62 16.51 55.24 26.54
C SER A 62 15.28 56.05 26.10
N GLU A 63 14.81 55.90 24.85
CA GLU A 63 13.66 56.63 24.27
C GLU A 63 12.47 55.73 23.91
N LYS A 64 12.17 54.69 24.71
CA LYS A 64 11.10 53.69 24.41
C LYS A 64 11.26 52.94 23.08
N LYS A 65 12.37 53.14 22.36
CA LYS A 65 12.72 52.37 21.16
C LYS A 65 13.09 50.95 21.58
N GLN A 66 12.41 49.96 21.04
CA GLN A 66 12.73 48.55 21.25
C GLN A 66 13.46 48.02 20.02
N ILE A 67 14.63 47.44 20.25
CA ILE A 67 15.37 46.74 19.20
C ILE A 67 15.17 45.25 19.42
N ASN A 68 14.44 44.65 18.48
CA ASN A 68 14.23 43.22 18.41
C ASN A 68 15.30 42.61 17.48
N VAL A 69 16.07 41.66 17.99
CA VAL A 69 17.11 40.96 17.22
C VAL A 69 16.50 39.95 16.25
N CYS A 70 15.33 39.40 16.59
CA CYS A 70 14.60 38.42 15.79
C CYS A 70 13.64 39.05 14.77
N SER A 71 13.55 40.39 14.71
CA SER A 71 12.71 41.06 13.71
C SER A 71 13.20 40.74 12.29
N GLN A 72 12.28 40.41 11.38
CA GLN A 72 12.56 40.09 9.96
C GLN A 72 13.32 38.78 9.73
N LEU A 73 13.45 37.93 10.76
CA LEU A 73 14.05 36.61 10.63
C LEU A 73 12.99 35.52 10.55
N ASP A 74 13.27 34.50 9.75
CA ASP A 74 12.47 33.27 9.73
C ASP A 74 12.49 32.60 11.10
N TRP A 75 11.49 31.78 11.37
CA TRP A 75 11.39 31.06 12.65
C TRP A 75 12.63 30.19 12.92
N LYS A 76 13.20 29.57 11.88
CA LYS A 76 14.43 28.74 11.95
C LYS A 76 15.63 29.57 12.41
N ARG A 77 15.81 30.78 11.86
CA ARG A 77 16.89 31.71 12.21
C ARG A 77 16.68 32.28 13.61
N SER A 78 15.43 32.58 13.96
CA SER A 78 15.05 33.03 15.30
C SER A 78 15.36 31.97 16.35
N LEU A 79 15.03 30.70 16.10
CA LEU A 79 15.38 29.58 16.98
C LEU A 79 16.90 29.39 17.10
N ALA A 80 17.65 29.53 16.00
CA ALA A 80 19.11 29.45 16.03
C ALA A 80 19.74 30.53 16.95
N ILE A 81 19.18 31.74 16.98
CA ILE A 81 19.60 32.79 17.92
C ILE A 81 19.36 32.37 19.38
N HIS A 82 18.23 31.71 19.66
CA HIS A 82 17.92 31.16 20.99
C HIS A 82 18.92 30.09 21.41
N LEU A 83 19.34 29.23 20.48
CA LEU A 83 20.28 28.15 20.74
C LEU A 83 21.73 28.64 20.90
N TRP A 84 22.19 29.55 20.04
CA TRP A 84 23.62 29.91 19.94
C TRP A 84 24.04 31.08 20.83
N TYR A 85 23.15 32.05 21.06
CA TYR A 85 23.53 33.34 21.67
C TYR A 85 22.76 33.65 22.96
N LEU A 86 21.50 33.23 23.06
CA LEU A 86 20.67 33.52 24.24
C LEU A 86 20.89 32.51 25.37
N LEU A 87 21.20 31.26 25.02
CA LEU A 87 21.43 30.20 25.98
C LEU A 87 22.92 29.88 26.13
N PRO A 88 23.35 29.43 27.33
CA PRO A 88 24.69 28.92 27.51
C PRO A 88 24.90 27.64 26.68
N PRO A 89 26.15 27.32 26.30
CA PRO A 89 26.47 26.14 25.47
C PRO A 89 26.15 24.80 26.15
N THR A 90 25.82 24.80 27.44
CA THR A 90 25.40 23.62 28.22
C THR A 90 23.88 23.42 28.24
N ALA A 91 23.08 24.34 27.69
CA ALA A 91 21.64 24.24 27.67
C ALA A 91 21.14 23.15 26.71
N SER A 92 20.05 22.47 27.07
CA SER A 92 19.39 21.49 26.22
C SER A 92 18.58 22.15 25.10
N ILE A 93 18.37 21.41 24.01
CA ILE A 93 17.48 21.81 22.91
C ILE A 93 16.05 22.08 23.41
N SER A 94 15.57 21.29 24.37
CA SER A 94 14.26 21.49 25.01
C SER A 94 14.12 22.86 25.68
N ARG A 95 15.20 23.36 26.32
CA ARG A 95 15.18 24.69 26.93
C ARG A 95 15.19 25.81 25.89
N ALA A 96 15.92 25.64 24.80
CA ALA A 96 15.91 26.57 23.67
C ALA A 96 14.53 26.68 23.02
N LEU A 97 13.86 25.54 22.83
CA LEU A 97 12.51 25.50 22.29
C LEU A 97 11.48 26.12 23.24
N SER A 98 11.56 25.84 24.55
CA SER A 98 10.68 26.49 25.54
C SER A 98 10.83 28.01 25.54
N MET A 99 12.06 28.54 25.50
CA MET A 99 12.28 29.98 25.42
C MET A 99 11.78 30.58 24.11
N TYR A 100 11.95 29.87 23.00
CA TYR A 100 11.43 30.31 21.71
C TYR A 100 9.89 30.22 21.66
N GLU A 101 9.27 29.22 22.28
CA GLU A 101 7.81 29.10 22.41
C GLU A 101 7.22 30.27 23.21
N GLU A 102 7.85 30.63 24.33
CA GLU A 102 7.50 31.81 25.11
C GLU A 102 7.60 33.09 24.25
N ALA A 103 8.59 33.18 23.35
CA ALA A 103 8.82 34.35 22.50
C ALA A 103 7.69 34.69 21.52
N PHE A 104 6.92 33.70 21.07
CA PHE A 104 5.81 33.91 20.12
C PHE A 104 4.42 33.69 20.73
N GLN A 105 4.31 33.02 21.89
CA GLN A 105 3.02 32.77 22.57
C GLN A 105 2.54 33.94 23.45
N ASN A 106 3.41 34.90 23.77
CA ASN A 106 3.05 36.03 24.66
C ASN A 106 1.80 36.79 24.15
N THR A 107 0.90 37.08 25.09
CA THR A 107 -0.50 37.51 24.88
C THR A 107 -0.65 38.96 24.38
N SER A 108 0.39 39.78 24.53
CA SER A 108 0.46 41.15 24.02
C SER A 108 1.24 41.19 22.71
N ASP A 109 0.64 41.75 21.65
CA ASP A 109 1.29 41.96 20.35
C ASP A 109 2.58 42.82 20.45
N SER A 110 2.74 43.58 21.55
CA SER A 110 3.97 44.34 21.85
C SER A 110 5.13 43.49 22.36
N ASP A 111 4.86 42.29 22.91
CA ASP A 111 5.86 41.47 23.59
C ASP A 111 6.24 40.22 22.78
N ARG A 112 5.55 39.99 21.65
CA ARG A 112 5.92 38.98 20.65
C ARG A 112 7.11 39.50 19.85
N TYR A 113 8.25 38.85 20.01
CA TYR A 113 9.47 39.25 19.32
C TYR A 113 9.95 38.23 18.28
N ALA A 114 9.38 37.03 18.25
CA ALA A 114 9.72 36.00 17.28
C ALA A 114 8.52 35.61 16.39
N CYS A 115 8.80 35.22 15.16
CA CYS A 115 7.80 34.69 14.23
C CYS A 115 7.31 33.32 14.71
N SER A 116 6.02 33.01 14.53
CA SER A 116 5.47 31.66 14.73
C SER A 116 6.11 30.64 13.76
N PRO A 117 6.33 29.38 14.17
CA PRO A 117 6.93 28.37 13.30
C PRO A 117 5.96 27.89 12.24
N LEU A 118 5.78 28.68 11.18
CA LEU A 118 4.90 28.36 10.05
C LEU A 118 5.61 27.42 9.06
N PRO A 119 4.87 26.54 8.36
CA PRO A 119 5.40 25.75 7.26
C PRO A 119 6.07 26.60 6.18
N SER A 120 7.07 26.01 5.51
CA SER A 120 7.91 26.70 4.54
C SER A 120 7.15 27.31 3.34
N TYR A 121 5.96 26.79 2.98
CA TYR A 121 5.12 27.36 1.94
C TYR A 121 4.29 28.59 2.39
N LEU A 122 4.19 28.82 3.71
CA LEU A 122 3.56 30.00 4.30
C LEU A 122 4.59 31.05 4.75
N GLU A 123 5.88 30.69 4.81
CA GLU A 123 7.00 31.61 5.05
C GLU A 123 7.04 32.68 3.94
N GLY A 124 6.41 33.84 4.17
CA GLY A 124 6.43 34.99 3.25
C GLY A 124 5.06 35.44 2.71
N SER A 125 3.98 34.70 2.95
CA SER A 125 2.64 35.06 2.45
C SER A 125 2.00 36.25 3.20
N GLY A 126 2.65 36.77 4.24
CA GLY A 126 2.06 37.80 5.11
C GLY A 126 0.81 37.32 5.87
N CYS A 127 0.52 36.01 5.86
CA CYS A 127 -0.49 35.39 6.69
C CYS A 127 -0.06 35.49 8.16
N VAL A 128 -0.35 36.64 8.77
CA VAL A 128 -0.64 36.68 10.19
C VAL A 128 -1.83 35.73 10.34
N ILE A 129 -1.65 34.62 11.04
CA ILE A 129 -2.80 33.84 11.49
C ILE A 129 -3.59 34.83 12.36
N ALA A 130 -4.59 35.50 11.77
CA ALA A 130 -5.62 36.13 12.54
C ALA A 130 -6.10 35.02 13.47
N GLU A 131 -6.14 35.30 14.77
CA GLU A 131 -6.68 34.41 15.79
C GLU A 131 -8.18 34.22 15.50
N GLU A 132 -8.50 33.56 14.39
CA GLU A 132 -9.84 33.12 14.09
C GLU A 132 -10.18 32.08 15.15
N GLN A 133 -11.34 32.30 15.75
CA GLN A 133 -11.84 31.74 17.00
C GLN A 133 -12.17 30.24 16.93
N ASN A 134 -11.42 29.45 16.15
CA ASN A 134 -11.43 28.01 16.22
C ASN A 134 -10.12 27.53 16.83
N SER A 135 -10.24 26.89 17.98
CA SER A 135 -9.17 26.16 18.68
C SER A 135 -8.62 24.94 17.89
N GLN A 136 -8.78 24.93 16.56
CA GLN A 136 -8.20 23.93 15.67
C GLN A 136 -6.77 24.35 15.35
N ALA A 137 -5.84 23.85 16.17
CA ALA A 137 -4.40 23.74 15.96
C ALA A 137 -3.77 24.78 15.01
N GLN A 138 -3.14 25.79 15.60
CA GLN A 138 -2.22 26.69 14.88
C GLN A 138 -1.30 25.85 13.99
N LEU A 139 -1.39 26.04 12.67
CA LEU A 139 -0.56 25.31 11.70
C LEU A 139 0.90 25.59 11.98
N ARG A 140 1.69 24.53 12.19
CA ARG A 140 3.13 24.63 12.44
C ARG A 140 3.92 23.75 11.48
N ASP A 141 5.18 24.10 11.29
CA ASP A 141 6.11 23.34 10.45
C ASP A 141 6.43 21.97 11.09
N VAL A 142 6.56 20.92 10.27
CA VAL A 142 6.98 19.57 10.70
C VAL A 142 8.31 19.57 11.41
N CYS A 143 9.27 20.38 10.96
CA CYS A 143 10.57 20.51 11.61
C CYS A 143 10.40 20.97 13.06
N PHE A 144 9.47 21.90 13.31
CA PHE A 144 9.16 22.36 14.66
C PHE A 144 8.49 21.24 15.49
N HIS A 145 7.53 20.51 14.91
CA HIS A 145 6.91 19.37 15.57
C HIS A 145 7.91 18.25 15.91
N LEU A 146 8.89 17.97 15.04
CA LEU A 146 9.95 16.99 15.29
C LEU A 146 10.90 17.43 16.41
N LEU A 147 11.24 18.72 16.47
CA LEU A 147 12.01 19.30 17.56
C LEU A 147 11.26 19.21 18.90
N LYS A 148 9.94 19.39 18.86
CA LYS A 148 9.07 19.20 20.02
C LYS A 148 9.00 17.74 20.45
N LEU A 149 8.87 16.81 19.50
CA LEU A 149 8.90 15.36 19.76
C LEU A 149 10.24 14.92 20.36
N TYR A 150 11.36 15.50 19.91
CA TYR A 150 12.68 15.25 20.49
C TYR A 150 12.78 15.71 21.95
N SER A 151 12.11 16.81 22.29
CA SER A 151 12.09 17.37 23.65
C SER A 151 11.12 16.62 24.57
N ASP A 152 9.91 16.34 24.05
CA ASP A 152 8.82 15.67 24.74
C ASP A 152 8.41 14.43 23.95
N ARG A 153 8.78 13.24 24.44
CA ARG A 153 8.49 11.95 23.79
C ARG A 153 6.98 11.66 23.66
N HIS A 154 6.15 12.32 24.45
CA HIS A 154 4.69 12.18 24.49
C HIS A 154 3.95 13.23 23.67
N TYR A 155 4.64 13.98 22.80
CA TYR A 155 4.03 15.01 21.98
C TYR A 155 3.06 14.41 20.94
N ASP A 156 1.90 15.05 20.75
CA ASP A 156 0.83 14.55 19.87
C ASP A 156 1.29 14.38 18.41
N LEU A 157 1.38 13.14 17.94
CA LEU A 157 1.76 12.81 16.56
C LEU A 157 0.71 13.19 15.51
N ASN A 158 -0.56 13.32 15.91
CA ASN A 158 -1.63 13.66 14.98
C ASN A 158 -1.37 15.01 14.29
N GLN A 159 -0.92 16.01 15.05
CA GLN A 159 -0.60 17.33 14.50
C GLN A 159 0.65 17.30 13.62
N LEU A 160 1.63 16.49 13.99
CA LEU A 160 2.90 16.33 13.27
C LEU A 160 2.73 15.65 11.91
N LEU A 161 1.80 14.69 11.82
CA LEU A 161 1.58 13.88 10.61
C LEU A 161 0.48 14.46 9.71
N GLU A 162 -0.18 15.54 10.10
CA GLU A 162 -1.17 16.23 9.27
C GLU A 162 -0.48 16.76 7.99
N PRO A 163 -0.97 16.46 6.77
CA PRO A 163 -0.33 16.89 5.52
C PRO A 163 -0.07 18.40 5.45
N ARG A 164 -0.97 19.18 6.05
CA ARG A 164 -0.90 20.65 6.09
C ARG A 164 0.34 21.19 6.81
N SER A 165 0.96 20.40 7.68
CA SER A 165 2.21 20.77 8.36
C SER A 165 3.44 20.70 7.43
N ILE A 166 3.31 19.98 6.30
CA ILE A 166 4.38 19.70 5.33
C ILE A 166 4.16 20.49 4.04
N THR A 167 2.98 20.32 3.45
CA THR A 167 2.64 20.78 2.10
C THR A 167 1.45 21.74 2.13
N ALA A 168 1.35 22.58 1.11
CA ALA A 168 0.17 23.40 0.88
C ALA A 168 -1.06 22.55 0.54
N ASP A 169 -0.83 21.40 -0.11
CA ASP A 169 -1.86 20.48 -0.53
C ASP A 169 -2.29 19.58 0.64
N PRO A 170 -3.56 19.64 1.08
CA PRO A 170 -4.05 18.84 2.22
C PRO A 170 -4.25 17.36 1.88
N LEU A 171 -4.09 16.98 0.61
CA LEU A 171 -4.25 15.61 0.12
C LEU A 171 -2.92 14.90 -0.12
N ASP A 172 -1.78 15.57 0.08
CA ASP A 172 -0.46 14.94 -0.13
C ASP A 172 0.00 14.19 1.13
N TYR A 173 -0.37 12.91 1.22
CA TYR A 173 -0.04 12.06 2.37
C TYR A 173 1.33 11.38 2.25
N ARG A 174 2.07 11.62 1.16
CA ARG A 174 3.37 10.97 0.89
C ARG A 174 4.33 11.10 2.06
N LEU A 175 4.69 12.33 2.42
CA LEU A 175 5.70 12.54 3.45
C LEU A 175 5.16 12.20 4.85
N SER A 176 3.87 12.43 5.12
CA SER A 176 3.22 12.00 6.36
C SER A 176 3.37 10.50 6.58
N TRP A 177 3.12 9.68 5.55
CA TRP A 177 3.27 8.23 5.65
C TRP A 177 4.72 7.78 5.87
N HIS A 178 5.65 8.29 5.05
CA HIS A 178 7.07 7.94 5.21
C HIS A 178 7.62 8.36 6.57
N LEU A 179 7.21 9.54 7.07
CA LEU A 179 7.61 10.03 8.39
C LEU A 179 7.06 9.13 9.49
N TRP A 180 5.80 8.72 9.39
CA TRP A 180 5.21 7.77 10.34
C TRP A 180 5.97 6.45 10.37
N GLU A 181 6.32 5.85 9.23
CA GLU A 181 7.06 4.57 9.20
C GLU A 181 8.44 4.70 9.86
N VAL A 182 9.14 5.82 9.68
CA VAL A 182 10.41 6.09 10.37
C VAL A 182 10.19 6.24 11.88
N LEU A 183 9.15 6.97 12.31
CA LEU A 183 8.83 7.12 13.73
C LEU A 183 8.43 5.79 14.37
N ARG A 184 7.69 4.94 13.66
CA ARG A 184 7.34 3.59 14.08
C ARG A 184 8.58 2.74 14.27
N ALA A 185 9.55 2.80 13.35
CA ALA A 185 10.83 2.11 13.47
C ALA A 185 11.68 2.62 14.66
N LEU A 186 11.52 3.88 15.06
CA LEU A 186 12.14 4.47 16.25
C LEU A 186 11.38 4.14 17.56
N ASN A 187 10.36 3.29 17.51
CA ASN A 187 9.50 2.87 18.64
C ASN A 187 8.63 3.99 19.23
N TYR A 188 8.07 4.85 18.38
CA TYR A 188 6.93 5.69 18.74
C TYR A 188 5.62 4.96 18.45
N THR A 189 4.80 4.73 19.49
CA THR A 189 3.61 3.86 19.42
C THR A 189 2.31 4.56 19.83
N HIS A 190 2.35 5.87 20.02
CA HIS A 190 1.23 6.63 20.58
C HIS A 190 0.33 7.25 19.50
N LEU A 191 0.51 6.87 18.24
CA LEU A 191 -0.47 7.17 17.20
C LEU A 191 -1.66 6.22 17.35
N SER A 192 -2.86 6.74 17.14
CA SER A 192 -4.05 5.88 17.20
C SER A 192 -4.14 5.01 15.94
N ALA A 193 -4.61 3.77 16.09
CA ALA A 193 -4.85 2.87 14.95
C ALA A 193 -5.82 3.46 13.91
N GLN A 194 -6.71 4.37 14.33
CA GLN A 194 -7.61 5.09 13.42
C GLN A 194 -6.83 6.07 12.54
N CYS A 195 -5.95 6.88 13.14
CA CYS A 195 -5.11 7.82 12.40
C CYS A 195 -4.12 7.10 11.48
N GLU A 196 -3.53 6.00 11.93
CA GLU A 196 -2.69 5.12 11.10
C GLU A 196 -3.46 4.60 9.89
N GLY A 197 -4.67 4.08 10.10
CA GLY A 197 -5.53 3.57 9.04
C GLY A 197 -5.91 4.66 8.04
N VAL A 198 -6.24 5.87 8.50
CA VAL A 198 -6.54 7.02 7.62
C VAL A 198 -5.31 7.39 6.79
N LEU A 199 -4.14 7.46 7.41
CA LEU A 199 -2.90 7.86 6.76
C LEU A 199 -2.46 6.82 5.71
N GLN A 200 -2.58 5.52 6.02
CA GLN A 200 -2.32 4.43 5.09
C GLN A 200 -3.34 4.38 3.95
N ALA A 201 -4.63 4.48 4.25
CA ALA A 201 -5.69 4.46 3.24
C ALA A 201 -5.63 5.68 2.31
N SER A 202 -5.35 6.87 2.85
CA SER A 202 -5.24 8.11 2.07
C SER A 202 -4.03 8.07 1.14
N TYR A 203 -2.88 7.60 1.62
CA TYR A 203 -1.71 7.47 0.76
C TYR A 203 -1.86 6.36 -0.29
N ALA A 204 -2.45 5.22 0.08
CA ALA A 204 -2.78 4.17 -0.88
C ALA A 204 -3.76 4.66 -1.96
N GLY A 205 -4.79 5.44 -1.58
CA GLY A 205 -5.72 6.06 -2.51
C GLY A 205 -5.06 7.08 -3.44
N GLN A 206 -4.10 7.86 -2.94
CA GLN A 206 -3.29 8.78 -3.76
C GLN A 206 -2.50 8.00 -4.84
N LEU A 207 -1.83 6.92 -4.45
CA LEU A 207 -1.09 6.06 -5.38
C LEU A 207 -2.00 5.35 -6.40
N GLU A 208 -3.19 4.93 -5.96
CA GLU A 208 -4.21 4.34 -6.83
C GLU A 208 -4.66 5.35 -7.90
N SER A 209 -4.87 6.62 -7.51
CA SER A 209 -5.30 7.67 -8.44
C SER A 209 -4.27 8.01 -9.52
N GLU A 210 -2.98 7.86 -9.20
CA GLU A 210 -1.87 8.02 -10.14
C GLU A 210 -1.61 6.76 -11.00
N GLY A 211 -2.38 5.68 -10.81
CA GLY A 211 -2.23 4.42 -11.54
C GLY A 211 -1.10 3.50 -11.02
N LEU A 212 -0.46 3.87 -9.92
CA LEU A 212 0.62 3.13 -9.24
C LEU A 212 0.06 2.16 -8.18
N TRP A 213 -0.90 1.34 -8.59
CA TRP A 213 -1.66 0.46 -7.69
C TRP A 213 -0.78 -0.62 -7.03
N GLU A 214 0.32 -1.05 -7.65
CA GLU A 214 1.29 -1.97 -7.06
C GLU A 214 1.98 -1.40 -5.80
N TRP A 215 2.19 -0.08 -5.78
CA TRP A 215 2.73 0.64 -4.63
C TRP A 215 1.65 0.94 -3.59
N ALA A 216 0.40 1.12 -4.02
CA ALA A 216 -0.72 1.18 -3.09
C ALA A 216 -0.84 -0.14 -2.29
N ILE A 217 -0.66 -1.31 -2.93
CA ILE A 217 -0.59 -2.59 -2.22
C ILE A 217 0.55 -2.59 -1.20
N PHE A 218 1.74 -2.12 -1.58
CA PHE A 218 2.87 -2.01 -0.65
C PHE A 218 2.51 -1.18 0.60
N VAL A 219 1.86 -0.04 0.43
CA VAL A 219 1.38 0.78 1.57
C VAL A 219 0.38 0.02 2.44
N LEU A 220 -0.61 -0.64 1.82
CA LEU A 220 -1.63 -1.41 2.54
C LEU A 220 -1.05 -2.62 3.30
N LEU A 221 0.08 -3.19 2.86
CA LEU A 221 0.74 -4.28 3.58
C LEU A 221 1.29 -3.85 4.95
N HIS A 222 1.46 -2.54 5.19
CA HIS A 222 1.92 -2.00 6.47
C HIS A 222 0.80 -1.86 7.52
N ILE A 223 -0.46 -2.16 7.15
CA ILE A 223 -1.59 -2.23 8.10
C ILE A 223 -1.34 -3.34 9.11
N ASP A 224 -1.42 -3.04 10.41
CA ASP A 224 -1.14 -4.02 11.46
C ASP A 224 -2.22 -5.12 11.54
N ASN A 225 -3.50 -4.74 11.38
CA ASN A 225 -4.62 -5.68 11.45
C ASN A 225 -4.67 -6.60 10.21
N SER A 226 -4.40 -7.90 10.42
CA SER A 226 -4.35 -8.90 9.35
C SER A 226 -5.63 -9.02 8.54
N CYS A 227 -6.80 -8.91 9.17
CA CYS A 227 -8.08 -9.06 8.48
C CYS A 227 -8.36 -7.85 7.58
N VAL A 228 -8.06 -6.64 8.06
CA VAL A 228 -8.23 -5.40 7.27
C VAL A 228 -7.21 -5.36 6.14
N ARG A 229 -5.96 -5.72 6.42
CA ARG A 229 -4.88 -5.82 5.42
C ARG A 229 -5.26 -6.75 4.28
N GLU A 230 -5.70 -7.97 4.60
CA GLU A 230 -6.11 -8.97 3.61
C GLU A 230 -7.26 -8.43 2.74
N LYS A 231 -8.30 -7.87 3.36
CA LYS A 231 -9.45 -7.32 2.62
C LYS A 231 -9.05 -6.19 1.69
N ALA A 232 -8.26 -5.23 2.18
CA ALA A 232 -7.83 -4.08 1.40
C ALA A 232 -6.96 -4.49 0.20
N VAL A 233 -6.03 -5.42 0.39
CA VAL A 233 -5.18 -5.94 -0.70
C VAL A 233 -6.02 -6.71 -1.73
N ARG A 234 -6.91 -7.61 -1.29
CA ARG A 234 -7.79 -8.35 -2.21
C ARG A 234 -8.71 -7.43 -2.99
N GLU A 235 -9.28 -6.43 -2.34
CA GLU A 235 -10.15 -5.44 -2.99
C GLU A 235 -9.40 -4.66 -4.08
N LEU A 236 -8.19 -4.17 -3.79
CA LEU A 236 -7.38 -3.45 -4.76
C LEU A 236 -6.95 -4.35 -5.93
N LEU A 237 -6.59 -5.61 -5.66
CA LEU A 237 -6.32 -6.60 -6.71
C LEU A 237 -7.56 -6.83 -7.60
N THR A 238 -8.75 -7.05 -7.02
CA THR A 238 -9.98 -7.26 -7.83
C THR A 238 -10.33 -6.09 -8.74
N ARG A 239 -10.02 -4.85 -8.32
CA ARG A 239 -10.28 -3.64 -9.11
C ARG A 239 -9.31 -3.45 -10.26
N HIS A 240 -8.01 -3.74 -10.05
CA HIS A 240 -6.94 -3.40 -10.99
C HIS A 240 -6.38 -4.58 -11.79
N CYS A 241 -6.64 -5.83 -11.38
CA CYS A 241 -6.24 -6.99 -12.16
C CYS A 241 -6.97 -7.03 -13.50
N GLN A 242 -6.18 -7.00 -14.58
CA GLN A 242 -6.63 -7.15 -15.95
C GLN A 242 -6.50 -8.62 -16.38
N LEU A 243 -7.35 -9.06 -17.32
CA LEU A 243 -7.24 -10.39 -17.93
C LEU A 243 -6.15 -10.46 -18.99
N LEU A 244 -5.94 -9.36 -19.72
CA LEU A 244 -4.94 -9.29 -20.77
C LEU A 244 -3.54 -9.28 -20.17
N GLU A 245 -2.75 -10.30 -20.52
CA GLU A 245 -1.34 -10.40 -20.12
C GLU A 245 -0.50 -9.45 -20.98
N THR A 246 -0.31 -8.23 -20.48
CA THR A 246 0.66 -7.27 -21.02
C THR A 246 2.02 -7.49 -20.34
N PRO A 247 3.15 -7.13 -20.98
CA PRO A 247 4.45 -7.21 -20.32
C PRO A 247 4.50 -6.36 -19.03
N GLU A 248 3.74 -5.27 -18.99
CA GLU A 248 3.59 -4.42 -17.81
C GLU A 248 2.82 -5.11 -16.68
N SER A 249 1.69 -5.77 -16.99
CA SER A 249 0.92 -6.50 -15.98
C SER A 249 1.73 -7.68 -15.42
N TRP A 250 2.48 -8.38 -16.27
CA TRP A 250 3.37 -9.46 -15.82
C TRP A 250 4.50 -8.95 -14.92
N ALA A 251 5.10 -7.80 -15.25
CA ALA A 251 6.11 -7.17 -14.40
C ALA A 251 5.54 -6.78 -13.03
N LYS A 252 4.33 -6.21 -12.99
CA LYS A 252 3.62 -5.88 -11.74
C LYS A 252 3.30 -7.14 -10.93
N GLU A 253 2.74 -8.18 -11.54
CA GLU A 253 2.45 -9.46 -10.86
C GLU A 253 3.71 -10.13 -10.30
N THR A 254 4.81 -10.08 -11.06
CA THR A 254 6.10 -10.61 -10.64
C THR A 254 6.64 -9.82 -9.44
N PHE A 255 6.51 -8.49 -9.45
CA PHE A 255 6.86 -7.65 -8.31
C PHE A 255 6.03 -8.01 -7.07
N LEU A 256 4.71 -8.16 -7.20
CA LEU A 256 3.85 -8.51 -6.06
C LEU A 256 4.18 -9.89 -5.48
N THR A 257 4.42 -10.88 -6.35
CA THR A 257 4.65 -12.26 -5.91
C THR A 257 6.07 -12.46 -5.37
N GLN A 258 7.09 -11.90 -6.04
CA GLN A 258 8.49 -12.13 -5.69
C GLN A 258 9.06 -11.13 -4.67
N LYS A 259 8.63 -9.86 -4.70
CA LYS A 259 9.15 -8.83 -3.79
C LYS A 259 8.25 -8.62 -2.58
N LEU A 260 6.95 -8.47 -2.80
CA LEU A 260 5.98 -8.24 -1.72
C LEU A 260 5.45 -9.53 -1.08
N CYS A 261 5.76 -10.69 -1.66
CA CYS A 261 5.32 -12.00 -1.19
C CYS A 261 3.79 -12.12 -1.07
N VAL A 262 3.03 -11.44 -1.94
CA VAL A 262 1.59 -11.58 -2.04
C VAL A 262 1.27 -12.98 -2.59
N PRO A 263 0.34 -13.75 -1.98
CA PRO A 263 -0.03 -15.06 -2.48
C PRO A 263 -0.56 -15.01 -3.92
N ALA A 264 -0.02 -15.86 -4.80
CA ALA A 264 -0.47 -15.96 -6.19
C ALA A 264 -1.97 -16.33 -6.30
N GLU A 265 -2.49 -17.06 -5.31
CA GLU A 265 -3.90 -17.41 -5.19
C GLU A 265 -4.81 -16.18 -5.23
N TRP A 266 -4.43 -15.07 -4.56
CA TRP A 266 -5.22 -13.85 -4.51
C TRP A 266 -5.27 -13.12 -5.85
N ILE A 267 -4.16 -13.16 -6.60
CA ILE A 267 -4.09 -12.60 -7.95
C ILE A 267 -4.99 -13.41 -8.89
N HIS A 268 -4.93 -14.74 -8.80
CA HIS A 268 -5.78 -15.61 -9.60
C HIS A 268 -7.26 -15.52 -9.21
N GLU A 269 -7.58 -15.31 -7.93
CA GLU A 269 -8.96 -15.04 -7.47
C GLU A 269 -9.48 -13.74 -8.09
N ALA A 270 -8.67 -12.67 -8.09
CA ALA A 270 -9.03 -11.40 -8.72
C ALA A 270 -9.25 -11.54 -10.24
N LYS A 271 -8.35 -12.27 -10.94
CA LYS A 271 -8.51 -12.56 -12.37
C LYS A 271 -9.77 -13.38 -12.65
N ALA A 272 -10.12 -14.34 -11.81
CA ALA A 272 -11.35 -15.11 -11.96
C ALA A 272 -12.60 -14.22 -11.89
N VAL A 273 -12.65 -13.28 -10.92
CA VAL A 273 -13.76 -12.33 -10.80
C VAL A 273 -13.86 -11.44 -12.05
N ARG A 274 -12.73 -10.98 -12.60
CA ARG A 274 -12.73 -10.20 -13.83
C ARG A 274 -13.23 -11.00 -15.04
N ALA A 275 -12.78 -12.24 -15.20
CA ALA A 275 -13.21 -13.13 -16.29
C ALA A 275 -14.71 -13.41 -16.24
N HIS A 276 -15.27 -13.54 -15.03
CA HIS A 276 -16.70 -13.63 -14.83
C HIS A 276 -17.44 -12.40 -15.36
N MET A 277 -16.93 -11.19 -15.10
CA MET A 277 -17.53 -9.94 -15.60
C MET A 277 -17.44 -9.81 -17.12
N GLU A 278 -16.34 -10.24 -17.73
CA GLU A 278 -16.13 -10.23 -19.19
C GLU A 278 -16.85 -11.39 -19.90
N SER A 279 -17.52 -12.29 -19.15
CA SER A 279 -18.22 -13.49 -19.64
C SER A 279 -17.30 -14.55 -20.27
N ASP A 280 -15.99 -14.47 -20.03
CA ASP A 280 -14.98 -15.43 -20.50
C ASP A 280 -14.84 -16.61 -19.54
N LYS A 281 -15.77 -17.56 -19.67
CA LYS A 281 -15.89 -18.74 -18.80
C LYS A 281 -14.65 -19.63 -18.80
N HIS A 282 -13.92 -19.68 -19.92
CA HIS A 282 -12.69 -20.45 -20.05
C HIS A 282 -11.58 -19.92 -19.14
N LEU A 283 -11.32 -18.61 -19.19
CA LEU A 283 -10.31 -17.97 -18.35
C LEU A 283 -10.76 -17.95 -16.88
N GLU A 284 -12.05 -17.81 -16.63
CA GLU A 284 -12.63 -17.92 -15.29
C GLU A 284 -12.32 -19.29 -14.66
N ALA A 285 -12.55 -20.38 -15.38
CA ALA A 285 -12.25 -21.74 -14.90
C ALA A 285 -10.76 -21.94 -14.61
N LEU A 286 -9.88 -21.49 -15.51
CA LEU A 286 -8.43 -21.57 -15.33
C LEU A 286 -7.95 -20.77 -14.10
N CYS A 287 -8.48 -19.56 -13.92
CA CYS A 287 -8.11 -18.71 -12.80
C CYS A 287 -8.65 -19.26 -11.47
N LEU A 288 -9.90 -19.75 -11.44
CA LEU A 288 -10.47 -20.43 -10.25
C LEU A 288 -9.69 -21.68 -9.87
N PHE A 289 -9.20 -22.43 -10.86
CA PHE A 289 -8.32 -23.57 -10.64
C PHE A 289 -7.01 -23.13 -9.99
N LYS A 290 -6.33 -22.13 -10.56
CA LYS A 290 -5.06 -21.60 -10.00
C LYS A 290 -5.24 -20.94 -8.62
N ALA A 291 -6.43 -20.41 -8.32
CA ALA A 291 -6.78 -19.83 -7.02
C ALA A 291 -7.15 -20.88 -5.95
N GLY A 292 -7.20 -22.18 -6.29
CA GLY A 292 -7.54 -23.25 -5.35
C GLY A 292 -9.05 -23.39 -5.05
N HIS A 293 -9.92 -22.71 -5.81
CA HIS A 293 -11.37 -22.78 -5.64
C HIS A 293 -12.01 -23.91 -6.44
N TRP A 294 -11.64 -25.16 -6.12
CA TRP A 294 -12.01 -26.37 -6.86
C TRP A 294 -13.53 -26.55 -7.02
N ASN A 295 -14.31 -26.30 -5.96
CA ASN A 295 -15.78 -26.42 -5.99
C ASN A 295 -16.44 -25.45 -6.97
N ARG A 296 -15.96 -24.20 -7.02
CA ARG A 296 -16.52 -23.20 -7.95
C ARG A 296 -16.09 -23.51 -9.38
N CYS A 297 -14.83 -23.90 -9.57
CA CYS A 297 -14.29 -24.34 -10.85
C CYS A 297 -15.09 -25.53 -11.42
N HIS A 298 -15.28 -26.59 -10.62
CA HIS A 298 -16.06 -27.77 -11.00
C HIS A 298 -17.49 -27.43 -11.43
N LYS A 299 -18.20 -26.62 -10.65
CA LYS A 299 -19.57 -26.20 -10.96
C LYS A 299 -19.64 -25.40 -12.27
N LEU A 300 -18.65 -24.56 -12.54
CA LEU A 300 -18.57 -23.79 -13.78
C LEU A 300 -18.29 -24.71 -14.98
N ILE A 301 -17.33 -25.63 -14.85
CA ILE A 301 -16.98 -26.60 -15.89
C ILE A 301 -18.22 -27.39 -16.28
N ILE A 302 -18.94 -27.98 -15.33
CA ILE A 302 -20.11 -28.81 -15.63
C ILE A 302 -21.24 -28.00 -16.26
N ARG A 303 -21.55 -26.82 -15.71
CA ARG A 303 -22.72 -26.04 -16.16
C ARG A 303 -22.55 -25.39 -17.54
N HIS A 304 -21.31 -25.12 -17.95
CA HIS A 304 -21.08 -24.31 -19.15
C HIS A 304 -20.02 -24.88 -20.08
N LEU A 305 -18.97 -25.49 -19.56
CA LEU A 305 -17.83 -25.88 -20.38
C LEU A 305 -17.93 -27.32 -20.91
N ALA A 306 -18.45 -28.24 -20.10
CA ALA A 306 -18.57 -29.64 -20.45
C ALA A 306 -19.51 -29.84 -21.65
N SER A 307 -20.69 -29.22 -21.63
CA SER A 307 -21.64 -29.29 -22.74
C SER A 307 -21.07 -28.73 -24.04
N ASP A 308 -20.39 -27.58 -23.97
CA ASP A 308 -19.81 -26.92 -25.14
C ASP A 308 -18.61 -27.71 -25.69
N ALA A 309 -17.78 -28.30 -24.83
CA ALA A 309 -16.66 -29.14 -25.24
C ALA A 309 -17.11 -30.45 -25.91
N ILE A 310 -18.17 -31.09 -25.40
CA ILE A 310 -18.71 -32.33 -26.00
C ILE A 310 -19.34 -32.05 -27.37
N ILE A 311 -20.13 -30.98 -27.50
CA ILE A 311 -20.79 -30.62 -28.76
C ILE A 311 -19.74 -30.29 -29.84
N ASN A 312 -18.64 -29.65 -29.45
CA ASN A 312 -17.55 -29.27 -30.35
C ASN A 312 -16.47 -30.36 -30.50
N GLU A 313 -16.64 -31.53 -29.88
CA GLU A 313 -15.67 -32.65 -29.88
C GLU A 313 -14.26 -32.31 -29.36
N ASN A 314 -14.13 -31.25 -28.54
CA ASN A 314 -12.87 -30.82 -27.95
C ASN A 314 -12.57 -31.58 -26.63
N TYR A 315 -12.33 -32.89 -26.75
CA TYR A 315 -12.15 -33.77 -25.59
C TYR A 315 -10.82 -33.52 -24.84
N ASP A 316 -9.73 -33.22 -25.54
CA ASP A 316 -8.42 -32.98 -24.93
C ASP A 316 -8.42 -31.77 -23.99
N TYR A 317 -9.16 -30.73 -24.37
CA TYR A 317 -9.28 -29.51 -23.59
C TYR A 317 -10.04 -29.76 -22.28
N LEU A 318 -11.16 -30.48 -22.33
CA LEU A 318 -11.93 -30.85 -21.13
C LEU A 318 -11.14 -31.84 -20.26
N LYS A 319 -10.40 -32.75 -20.88
CA LYS A 319 -9.51 -33.70 -20.20
C LYS A 319 -8.46 -32.99 -19.35
N GLY A 320 -7.78 -31.98 -19.87
CA GLY A 320 -6.79 -31.22 -19.10
C GLY A 320 -7.34 -30.69 -17.78
N PHE A 321 -8.50 -30.03 -17.80
CA PHE A 321 -9.14 -29.53 -16.57
C PHE A 321 -9.58 -30.66 -15.63
N LEU A 322 -10.15 -31.75 -16.16
CA LEU A 322 -10.67 -32.83 -15.34
C LEU A 322 -9.56 -33.70 -14.75
N GLU A 323 -8.46 -33.93 -15.46
CA GLU A 323 -7.28 -34.64 -14.96
C GLU A 323 -6.56 -33.84 -13.88
N ASP A 324 -6.48 -32.52 -14.03
CA ASP A 324 -5.91 -31.63 -13.02
C ASP A 324 -6.76 -31.56 -11.73
N LEU A 325 -8.06 -31.83 -11.83
CA LEU A 325 -9.01 -31.94 -10.71
C LEU A 325 -9.14 -33.36 -10.14
N ALA A 326 -8.69 -34.38 -10.87
CA ALA A 326 -8.79 -35.79 -10.48
C ALA A 326 -7.95 -36.24 -9.27
N PRO A 327 -6.85 -35.58 -8.84
CA PRO A 327 -6.06 -36.06 -7.71
C PRO A 327 -6.92 -36.26 -6.44
N PRO A 328 -6.70 -37.33 -5.66
CA PRO A 328 -7.56 -37.70 -4.52
C PRO A 328 -7.62 -36.62 -3.43
N GLU A 329 -6.57 -35.81 -3.33
CA GLU A 329 -6.47 -34.65 -2.43
C GLU A 329 -7.49 -33.55 -2.77
N ARG A 330 -7.90 -33.45 -4.04
CA ARG A 330 -8.78 -32.39 -4.56
C ARG A 330 -10.18 -32.91 -4.79
N SER A 331 -10.32 -34.12 -5.34
CA SER A 331 -11.63 -34.72 -5.64
C SER A 331 -12.49 -34.96 -4.40
N SER A 332 -11.87 -35.25 -3.25
CA SER A 332 -12.58 -35.38 -1.96
C SER A 332 -13.16 -34.07 -1.43
N LEU A 333 -12.59 -32.92 -1.80
CA LEU A 333 -13.08 -31.59 -1.44
C LEU A 333 -14.19 -31.09 -2.37
N ILE A 334 -14.35 -31.74 -3.54
CA ILE A 334 -15.29 -31.34 -4.57
C ILE A 334 -16.64 -32.02 -4.35
N GLN A 335 -17.68 -31.21 -4.19
CA GLN A 335 -19.06 -31.69 -4.13
C GLN A 335 -19.46 -32.33 -5.47
N ASP A 336 -20.07 -33.51 -5.41
CA ASP A 336 -20.65 -34.24 -6.55
C ASP A 336 -19.64 -34.61 -7.66
N TRP A 337 -18.35 -34.69 -7.34
CA TRP A 337 -17.30 -35.08 -8.28
C TRP A 337 -17.58 -36.45 -8.91
N GLU A 338 -18.00 -37.43 -8.09
CA GLU A 338 -18.25 -38.80 -8.54
C GLU A 338 -19.44 -38.91 -9.50
N THR A 339 -20.42 -38.02 -9.32
CA THR A 339 -21.69 -38.02 -10.04
C THR A 339 -21.61 -37.29 -11.38
N SER A 340 -20.70 -36.34 -11.52
CA SER A 340 -20.67 -35.45 -12.69
C SER A 340 -19.27 -35.32 -13.31
N GLY A 341 -18.27 -34.85 -12.56
CA GLY A 341 -16.90 -34.71 -13.05
C GLY A 341 -16.25 -36.03 -13.51
N LEU A 342 -16.38 -37.10 -12.71
CA LEU A 342 -15.86 -38.43 -13.07
C LEU A 342 -16.58 -39.02 -14.28
N VAL A 343 -17.87 -38.75 -14.48
CA VAL A 343 -18.62 -39.32 -15.60
C VAL A 343 -18.10 -38.76 -16.93
N TYR A 344 -17.82 -37.46 -16.98
CA TYR A 344 -17.21 -36.84 -18.16
C TYR A 344 -15.79 -37.35 -18.42
N LEU A 345 -14.99 -37.52 -17.37
CA LEU A 345 -13.62 -38.02 -17.47
C LEU A 345 -13.59 -39.50 -17.92
N ASP A 346 -14.42 -40.35 -17.33
CA ASP A 346 -14.57 -41.76 -17.69
C ASP A 346 -15.07 -41.89 -19.14
N TYR A 347 -15.99 -41.02 -19.57
CA TYR A 347 -16.44 -40.96 -20.96
C TYR A 347 -15.30 -40.64 -21.93
N ILE A 348 -14.49 -39.61 -21.64
CA ILE A 348 -13.33 -39.25 -22.49
C ILE A 348 -12.34 -40.43 -22.56
N ARG A 349 -12.04 -41.08 -21.43
CA ARG A 349 -11.16 -42.27 -21.42
C ARG A 349 -11.72 -43.41 -22.26
N VAL A 350 -13.03 -43.63 -22.25
CA VAL A 350 -13.67 -44.65 -23.09
C VAL A 350 -13.59 -44.28 -24.57
N ILE A 351 -13.74 -43.00 -24.94
CA ILE A 351 -13.51 -42.56 -26.33
C ILE A 351 -12.07 -42.84 -26.76
N GLU A 352 -11.08 -42.51 -25.92
CA GLU A 352 -9.66 -42.75 -26.24
C GLU A 352 -9.36 -44.25 -26.38
N MET A 353 -9.87 -45.07 -25.47
CA MET A 353 -9.76 -46.53 -25.57
C MET A 353 -10.40 -47.05 -26.86
N LEU A 354 -11.57 -46.55 -27.25
CA LEU A 354 -12.22 -46.94 -28.51
C LEU A 354 -11.41 -46.53 -29.73
N HIS A 355 -10.81 -45.34 -29.74
CA HIS A 355 -9.94 -44.91 -30.83
C HIS A 355 -8.68 -45.77 -30.92
N HIS A 356 -8.10 -46.15 -29.78
CA HIS A 356 -6.96 -47.05 -29.73
C HIS A 356 -7.30 -48.46 -30.24
N ILE A 357 -8.49 -48.98 -29.93
CA ILE A 357 -8.95 -50.31 -30.38
C ILE A 357 -9.28 -50.33 -31.87
N GLN A 358 -9.70 -49.20 -32.46
CA GLN A 358 -9.88 -49.11 -33.91
C GLN A 358 -8.56 -49.11 -34.69
N GLN A 359 -7.44 -48.76 -34.03
CA GLN A 359 -6.10 -48.68 -34.64
C GLN A 359 -5.27 -49.95 -34.42
N VAL A 360 -5.58 -50.74 -33.38
CA VAL A 360 -4.81 -51.91 -32.96
C VAL A 360 -5.77 -53.10 -32.77
N ASP A 361 -5.50 -54.24 -33.40
CA ASP A 361 -6.24 -55.48 -33.20
C ASP A 361 -6.13 -55.93 -31.72
N CYS A 362 -7.10 -55.55 -30.89
CA CYS A 362 -7.07 -55.81 -29.45
C CYS A 362 -7.70 -57.17 -29.08
N SER A 363 -7.36 -57.63 -27.87
CA SER A 363 -7.81 -58.92 -27.35
C SER A 363 -9.28 -58.86 -26.91
N GLY A 364 -9.99 -60.00 -26.96
CA GLY A 364 -11.41 -60.09 -26.54
C GLY A 364 -11.66 -59.67 -25.08
N TYR A 365 -10.64 -59.72 -24.23
CA TYR A 365 -10.69 -59.27 -22.84
C TYR A 365 -10.82 -57.75 -22.71
N ASP A 366 -10.13 -56.99 -23.58
CA ASP A 366 -10.21 -55.53 -23.59
C ASP A 366 -11.60 -55.06 -24.02
N LEU A 367 -12.24 -55.81 -24.93
CA LEU A 367 -13.61 -55.57 -25.38
C LEU A 367 -14.66 -55.83 -24.28
N GLU A 368 -14.48 -56.90 -23.49
CA GLU A 368 -15.37 -57.20 -22.35
C GLU A 368 -15.25 -56.15 -21.23
N GLN A 369 -14.03 -55.70 -20.92
CA GLN A 369 -13.82 -54.62 -19.96
C GLN A 369 -14.42 -53.29 -20.43
N LEU A 370 -14.32 -53.01 -21.74
CA LEU A 370 -14.89 -51.80 -22.33
C LEU A 370 -16.42 -51.87 -22.30
N HIS A 371 -17.02 -53.03 -22.56
CA HIS A 371 -18.46 -53.23 -22.43
C HIS A 371 -18.95 -52.94 -21.02
N ILE A 372 -18.31 -53.51 -19.97
CA ILE A 372 -18.68 -53.26 -18.57
C ILE A 372 -18.57 -51.76 -18.22
N LYS A 373 -17.50 -51.09 -18.67
CA LYS A 373 -17.32 -49.65 -18.46
C LYS A 373 -18.38 -48.82 -19.18
N VAL A 374 -18.74 -49.18 -20.41
CA VAL A 374 -19.78 -48.48 -21.18
C VAL A 374 -21.17 -48.69 -20.57
N THR A 375 -21.52 -49.89 -20.13
CA THR A 375 -22.83 -50.14 -19.48
C THR A 375 -22.95 -49.37 -18.16
N SER A 376 -21.87 -49.32 -17.38
CA SER A 376 -21.78 -48.52 -16.15
C SER A 376 -21.85 -47.01 -16.43
N LEU A 377 -21.22 -46.56 -17.52
CA LEU A 377 -21.29 -45.16 -17.95
C LEU A 377 -22.69 -44.78 -18.39
N CYS A 378 -23.40 -45.60 -19.16
CA CYS A 378 -24.75 -45.30 -19.61
C CYS A 378 -25.70 -45.04 -18.43
N SER A 379 -25.67 -45.87 -17.39
CA SER A 379 -26.51 -45.67 -16.20
C SER A 379 -26.13 -44.42 -15.39
N ARG A 380 -24.84 -44.03 -15.40
CA ARG A 380 -24.35 -42.80 -14.74
C ARG A 380 -24.62 -41.55 -15.57
N ILE A 381 -24.60 -41.63 -16.90
CA ILE A 381 -24.89 -40.51 -17.81
C ILE A 381 -26.35 -40.08 -17.65
N GLU A 382 -27.29 -41.02 -17.48
CA GLU A 382 -28.70 -40.72 -17.21
C GLU A 382 -28.93 -39.96 -15.89
N GLN A 383 -27.99 -40.07 -14.93
CA GLN A 383 -28.07 -39.41 -13.62
C GLN A 383 -27.46 -38.00 -13.60
N ILE A 384 -26.86 -37.53 -14.71
CA ILE A 384 -26.30 -36.17 -14.80
C ILE A 384 -27.43 -35.15 -14.72
N GLN A 385 -27.27 -34.17 -13.83
CA GLN A 385 -28.22 -33.07 -13.71
C GLN A 385 -28.11 -32.13 -14.90
N CYS A 386 -29.17 -32.04 -15.72
CA CYS A 386 -29.23 -31.11 -16.84
C CYS A 386 -29.80 -29.76 -16.39
N TYR A 387 -29.00 -28.71 -16.54
CA TYR A 387 -29.42 -27.35 -16.20
C TYR A 387 -29.81 -26.54 -17.44
N ASN A 388 -29.24 -26.88 -18.59
CA ASN A 388 -29.45 -26.14 -19.84
C ASN A 388 -29.90 -27.04 -21.01
N ALA A 389 -30.46 -26.43 -22.07
CA ALA A 389 -30.83 -27.15 -23.28
C ALA A 389 -29.61 -27.80 -23.96
N LYS A 390 -28.45 -27.13 -23.88
CA LYS A 390 -27.16 -27.66 -24.32
C LYS A 390 -26.72 -28.89 -23.52
N ASP A 391 -27.02 -28.93 -22.23
CA ASP A 391 -26.67 -30.07 -21.38
C ASP A 391 -27.51 -31.28 -21.76
N ARG A 392 -28.80 -31.09 -22.10
CA ARG A 392 -29.66 -32.17 -22.61
C ARG A 392 -29.18 -32.67 -23.97
N LEU A 393 -28.75 -31.76 -24.85
CA LEU A 393 -28.12 -32.13 -26.12
C LEU A 393 -26.85 -32.92 -25.87
N ALA A 394 -25.94 -32.44 -25.02
CA ALA A 394 -24.73 -33.15 -24.66
C ALA A 394 -25.04 -34.54 -24.07
N GLN A 395 -25.99 -34.65 -23.13
CA GLN A 395 -26.39 -35.93 -22.55
C GLN A 395 -26.98 -36.89 -23.60
N SER A 396 -27.78 -36.38 -24.55
CA SER A 396 -28.28 -37.19 -25.67
C SER A 396 -27.19 -37.62 -26.63
N VAL A 397 -26.21 -36.75 -26.91
CA VAL A 397 -25.05 -37.06 -27.77
C VAL A 397 -24.15 -38.08 -27.08
N LEU A 398 -23.87 -37.91 -25.79
CA LEU A 398 -23.13 -38.85 -24.96
C LEU A 398 -23.81 -40.22 -25.00
N GLY A 399 -25.11 -40.29 -24.70
CA GLY A 399 -25.88 -41.53 -24.71
C GLY A 399 -25.95 -42.19 -26.10
N LEU A 400 -26.19 -41.40 -27.16
CA LEU A 400 -26.20 -41.92 -28.54
C LEU A 400 -24.82 -42.44 -28.96
N GLN A 401 -23.75 -41.70 -28.69
CA GLN A 401 -22.40 -42.10 -29.06
C GLN A 401 -21.92 -43.31 -28.26
N THR A 402 -22.20 -43.40 -26.95
CA THR A 402 -21.87 -44.59 -26.16
C THR A 402 -22.65 -45.81 -26.66
N LEU A 403 -23.95 -45.68 -26.95
CA LEU A 403 -24.77 -46.77 -27.46
C LEU A 403 -24.36 -47.19 -28.88
N GLN A 404 -24.11 -46.24 -29.77
CA GLN A 404 -23.67 -46.53 -31.15
C GLN A 404 -22.31 -47.20 -31.17
N ARG A 405 -21.40 -46.83 -30.25
CA ARG A 405 -20.07 -47.44 -30.15
C ARG A 405 -20.06 -48.76 -29.38
N ALA A 406 -21.04 -48.99 -28.50
CA ALA A 406 -21.32 -50.32 -27.94
C ALA A 406 -21.92 -51.28 -28.97
N ALA A 407 -22.59 -50.75 -30.01
CA ALA A 407 -23.22 -51.51 -31.08
C ALA A 407 -22.30 -51.77 -32.30
N LEU A 408 -21.07 -51.23 -32.32
CA LEU A 408 -20.08 -51.61 -33.32
C LEU A 408 -19.72 -53.11 -33.14
N PRO A 409 -19.71 -53.92 -34.21
CA PRO A 409 -19.85 -55.36 -34.07
C PRO A 409 -18.62 -55.97 -33.44
N LEU A 410 -18.82 -56.75 -32.38
CA LEU A 410 -17.99 -57.92 -32.13
C LEU A 410 -17.87 -58.69 -33.47
N PRO A 411 -16.66 -59.04 -33.94
CA PRO A 411 -16.55 -59.89 -35.13
C PRO A 411 -17.37 -61.16 -34.87
N PRO A 412 -18.10 -61.66 -35.88
CA PRO A 412 -18.99 -62.79 -35.70
C PRO A 412 -18.18 -63.96 -35.12
N ARG A 413 -18.65 -64.50 -33.99
CA ARG A 413 -18.19 -65.81 -33.50
C ARG A 413 -18.38 -66.79 -34.65
N GLU A 414 -17.29 -67.31 -35.20
CA GLU A 414 -17.33 -68.50 -36.04
C GLU A 414 -17.75 -69.67 -35.14
N ASP A 415 -19.06 -69.81 -34.95
CA ASP A 415 -19.66 -70.97 -34.33
C ASP A 415 -19.46 -72.18 -35.27
N THR A 416 -18.59 -73.08 -34.83
CA THR A 416 -18.74 -74.54 -34.91
C THR A 416 -19.61 -75.10 -36.06
N ALA A 417 -19.05 -75.23 -37.26
CA ALA A 417 -19.59 -76.14 -38.26
C ALA A 417 -18.51 -76.65 -39.23
N ARG A 418 -17.89 -77.81 -38.88
CA ARG A 418 -17.58 -78.94 -39.78
C ARG A 418 -16.53 -79.89 -39.14
N ARG A 419 -17.00 -80.72 -38.21
CA ARG A 419 -16.56 -82.13 -38.13
C ARG A 419 -17.82 -82.97 -38.26
N CYS A 420 -17.96 -83.61 -39.42
CA CYS A 420 -18.72 -84.82 -39.73
C CYS A 420 -19.08 -84.79 -41.22
N HIS A 421 -18.23 -85.37 -42.07
CA HIS A 421 -18.56 -86.59 -42.84
C HIS A 421 -17.47 -86.90 -43.88
N LEU A 422 -16.97 -88.14 -43.76
CA LEU A 422 -16.17 -88.96 -44.67
C LEU A 422 -14.69 -88.58 -44.87
#